data_AF-A0A1X1N735-F1
#
_entry.id   AF-A0A1X1N735-F1
#
_cell.length_a   1.000
_cell.length_b   1.000
_cell.length_c   1.000
_cell.angle_alpha   90.00
_cell.angle_beta   90.00
_cell.angle_gamma   90.00
#
_symmetry.space_group_name_H-M   'P 1'
#
loop_
_entity.id
_entity.type
_entity.pdbx_description
1 polymer ?
#
loop_
_entity_poly.entity_id
_entity_poly.type
_entity_poly.pdbx_seq_one_letter_code
_entity_poly.pdbx_strand_id
1 'polypeptide(L)'
;MVSAAWTPDGFMSAANRAVGRYLPPPPPGVRPPTRWGDEAFVYEQFAAAGPAEVTATVEHVRLDFASPVEAAAFWVRAAGHVQVERRLEASGAWEALHDDVAAVFAEWNREPGPAVRVESAYLSAVVRGGAAATSHGRRVSER
;
A
#
# COMPACT_ATOMS: atom_id res chain seq x y z
N MET A 1 17.52 -1.17 -2.33
CA MET A 1 16.22 -1.53 -1.72
C MET A 1 15.32 -2.07 -2.82
N VAL A 2 14.52 -3.09 -2.52
CA VAL A 2 13.37 -3.48 -3.34
C VAL A 2 12.13 -3.31 -2.48
N SER A 3 11.08 -2.69 -3.02
CA SER A 3 9.81 -2.45 -2.33
C SER A 3 8.64 -2.71 -3.27
N ALA A 4 7.56 -3.25 -2.72
CA ALA A 4 6.26 -3.34 -3.38
C ALA A 4 5.22 -2.74 -2.42
N ALA A 5 4.54 -1.67 -2.84
CA ALA A 5 3.62 -0.94 -1.99
C ALA A 5 2.37 -0.51 -2.76
N TRP A 6 1.20 -0.66 -2.14
CA TRP A 6 -0.08 -0.26 -2.73
C TRP A 6 -0.09 1.23 -3.08
N THR A 7 -0.62 1.58 -4.25
CA THR A 7 -0.74 2.99 -4.64
C THR A 7 -1.76 3.71 -3.74
N PRO A 8 -1.58 5.01 -3.45
CA PRO A 8 -2.50 5.77 -2.59
C PRO A 8 -3.96 5.81 -3.08
N ASP A 9 -4.15 5.75 -4.39
CA ASP A 9 -5.41 5.83 -5.10
C ASP A 9 -6.02 4.45 -5.44
N GLY A 10 -5.28 3.36 -5.20
CA GLY A 10 -5.70 2.02 -5.59
C GLY A 10 -6.73 1.37 -4.66
N PHE A 11 -7.31 0.26 -5.12
CA PHE A 11 -8.29 -0.55 -4.41
C PHE A 11 -7.87 -0.85 -2.96
N MET A 12 -6.63 -1.31 -2.77
CA MET A 12 -6.13 -1.72 -1.45
C MET A 12 -6.02 -0.54 -0.48
N SER A 13 -5.78 0.68 -0.98
CA SER A 13 -5.82 1.90 -0.17
C SER A 13 -7.26 2.22 0.26
N ALA A 14 -8.25 2.04 -0.63
CA ALA A 14 -9.66 2.20 -0.29
C ALA A 14 -10.15 1.18 0.75
N ALA A 15 -9.83 -0.11 0.55
CA ALA A 15 -10.20 -1.18 1.47
C ALA A 15 -9.59 -0.97 2.87
N ASN A 16 -8.30 -0.60 2.94
CA ASN A 16 -7.65 -0.29 4.21
C ASN A 16 -8.23 0.95 4.91
N ARG A 17 -8.70 1.96 4.16
CA ARG A 17 -9.41 3.11 4.74
C ARG A 17 -10.75 2.71 5.36
N ALA A 18 -11.49 1.79 4.72
CA ALA A 18 -12.74 1.28 5.28
C ALA A 18 -12.50 0.56 6.61
N VAL A 19 -11.52 -0.36 6.66
CA VAL A 19 -11.12 -1.04 7.90
C VAL A 19 -10.63 -0.05 8.96
N GLY A 20 -9.83 0.94 8.55
CA GLY A 20 -9.24 1.93 9.45
C GLY A 20 -10.24 2.77 10.27
N ARG A 21 -11.50 2.91 9.81
CA ARG A 21 -12.58 3.59 10.56
C ARG A 21 -12.91 2.91 11.89
N TYR A 22 -12.60 1.62 11.99
CA TYR A 22 -12.89 0.77 13.15
C TYR A 22 -11.66 0.53 14.03
N LEU A 23 -10.50 1.04 13.63
CA LEU A 23 -9.24 0.89 14.35
C LEU A 23 -8.98 2.12 15.26
N PRO A 24 -8.19 1.95 16.34
CA PRO A 24 -7.66 3.10 17.07
C PRO A 24 -6.95 4.07 16.12
N PRO A 25 -7.04 5.38 16.36
CA PRO A 25 -6.35 6.36 15.53
C PRO A 25 -4.84 6.11 15.57
N PRO A 26 -4.11 6.34 14.46
CA PRO A 26 -2.67 6.19 14.43
C PRO A 26 -2.01 7.20 15.39
N PRO A 27 -0.84 6.87 15.96
CA PRO A 27 -0.08 7.81 16.77
C PRO A 27 0.23 9.11 16.01
N PRO A 28 0.33 10.26 16.71
CA PRO A 28 0.69 11.53 16.09
C PRO A 28 2.00 11.44 15.28
N GLY A 29 2.01 12.05 14.09
CA GLY A 29 3.20 12.09 13.22
C GLY A 29 3.42 10.86 12.34
N VAL A 30 2.61 9.80 12.49
CA VAL A 30 2.67 8.64 11.60
C VAL A 30 2.09 9.00 10.24
N ARG A 31 2.89 8.86 9.18
CA ARG A 31 2.46 9.00 7.79
C ARG A 31 1.91 7.66 7.28
N PRO A 32 0.88 7.65 6.42
CA PRO A 32 0.28 6.40 5.95
C PRO A 32 1.30 5.57 5.13
N PRO A 33 1.34 4.24 5.32
CA PRO A 33 2.26 3.36 4.57
C PRO A 33 2.08 3.41 3.06
N THR A 34 0.89 3.74 2.57
CA THR A 34 0.59 3.86 1.13
C THR A 34 1.40 4.94 0.42
N ARG A 35 2.05 5.88 1.15
CA ARG A 35 3.01 6.82 0.53
C ARG A 35 4.16 6.11 -0.17
N TRP A 36 4.54 4.91 0.26
CA TRP A 36 5.55 4.11 -0.44
C TRP A 36 5.12 3.62 -1.83
N GLY A 37 3.82 3.70 -2.14
CA GLY A 37 3.26 3.45 -3.46
C GLY A 37 3.29 4.68 -4.39
N ASP A 38 3.88 5.79 -3.95
CA ASP A 38 4.08 7.01 -4.72
C ASP A 38 5.56 7.13 -5.12
N GLU A 39 5.84 7.21 -6.42
CA GLU A 39 7.19 7.27 -6.96
C GLU A 39 7.96 8.51 -6.47
N ALA A 40 7.31 9.68 -6.42
CA ALA A 40 7.94 10.91 -5.97
C ALA A 40 8.33 10.82 -4.49
N PHE A 41 7.48 10.19 -3.68
CA PHE A 41 7.82 9.91 -2.28
C PHE A 41 9.01 8.97 -2.16
N VAL A 42 9.07 7.87 -2.93
CA VAL A 42 10.24 6.98 -2.91
C VAL A 42 11.50 7.76 -3.29
N TYR A 43 11.45 8.57 -4.33
CA TYR A 43 12.59 9.40 -4.74
C TYR A 43 13.04 10.36 -3.64
N GLU A 44 12.11 11.12 -3.04
CA GLU A 44 12.40 12.07 -1.95
C GLU A 44 13.11 11.38 -0.78
N GLN A 45 12.65 10.20 -0.39
CA GLN A 45 13.19 9.45 0.75
C GLN A 45 14.65 8.99 0.51
N PHE A 46 15.05 8.73 -0.74
CA PHE A 46 16.41 8.28 -1.07
C PHE A 46 17.34 9.39 -1.55
N ALA A 47 16.82 10.49 -2.08
CA ALA A 47 17.61 11.66 -2.47
C ALA A 47 18.40 12.24 -1.27
N ALA A 48 17.84 12.15 -0.06
CA ALA A 48 18.50 12.58 1.17
C ALA A 48 19.72 11.70 1.57
N ALA A 49 19.80 10.46 1.07
CA ALA A 49 20.84 9.51 1.46
C ALA A 49 22.08 9.52 0.54
N GLY A 50 22.02 10.20 -0.61
CA GLY A 50 23.10 10.28 -1.59
C GLY A 50 22.64 9.91 -3.01
N PRO A 51 23.56 9.83 -3.99
CA PRO A 51 23.23 9.43 -5.35
C PRO A 51 22.55 8.06 -5.37
N ALA A 52 21.34 8.01 -5.93
CA ALA A 52 20.58 6.77 -6.08
C ALA A 52 19.90 6.75 -7.45
N GLU A 53 19.93 5.58 -8.08
CA GLU A 53 19.12 5.27 -9.25
C GLU A 53 17.83 4.62 -8.74
N VAL A 54 16.69 5.22 -9.08
CA VAL A 54 15.35 4.72 -8.74
C VAL A 54 14.68 4.28 -10.03
N THR A 55 14.25 3.03 -10.07
CA THR A 55 13.32 2.52 -11.08
C THR A 55 12.02 2.20 -10.37
N ALA A 56 10.90 2.76 -10.83
CA ALA A 56 9.59 2.51 -10.27
C ALA A 56 8.59 2.22 -11.38
N THR A 57 7.78 1.19 -11.19
CA THR A 57 6.74 0.78 -12.14
C THR A 57 5.46 0.50 -11.37
N VAL A 58 4.33 1.02 -11.86
CA VAL A 58 3.01 0.65 -11.33
C VAL A 58 2.58 -0.67 -11.99
N GLU A 59 2.42 -1.68 -11.15
CA GLU A 59 1.98 -3.04 -11.52
C GLU A 59 0.57 -3.28 -10.99
N HIS A 60 -0.13 -4.26 -11.55
CA HIS A 60 -1.51 -4.58 -11.18
C HIS A 60 -1.65 -6.03 -10.75
N VAL A 61 -2.41 -6.26 -9.68
CA VAL A 61 -2.80 -7.61 -9.23
C VAL A 61 -4.32 -7.72 -9.22
N ARG A 62 -4.81 -8.84 -9.72
CA ARG A 62 -6.22 -9.17 -9.74
C ARG A 62 -6.59 -10.06 -8.56
N LEU A 63 -7.72 -9.74 -7.93
CA LEU A 63 -8.31 -10.51 -6.84
C LEU A 63 -9.72 -10.94 -7.25
N ASP A 64 -10.03 -12.22 -7.11
CA ASP A 64 -11.33 -12.81 -7.44
C ASP A 64 -11.94 -13.46 -6.21
N PHE A 65 -13.24 -13.22 -5.99
CA PHE A 65 -14.04 -13.87 -4.94
C PHE A 65 -15.44 -14.19 -5.45
N ALA A 66 -16.14 -15.16 -4.85
CA ALA A 66 -17.47 -15.54 -5.30
C ALA A 66 -18.54 -14.51 -4.90
N SER A 67 -18.26 -13.61 -3.95
CA SER A 67 -19.12 -12.47 -3.60
C SER A 67 -18.38 -11.36 -2.85
N PRO A 68 -18.93 -10.12 -2.78
CA PRO A 68 -18.36 -9.05 -1.96
C PRO A 68 -18.30 -9.40 -0.46
N VAL A 69 -19.29 -10.16 0.03
CA VAL A 69 -19.35 -10.61 1.44
C VAL A 69 -18.22 -11.59 1.75
N GLU A 70 -17.97 -12.54 0.85
CA GLU A 70 -16.85 -13.47 1.00
C GLU A 70 -15.50 -12.73 0.96
N ALA A 71 -15.36 -11.79 0.02
CA ALA A 71 -14.18 -10.95 -0.11
C ALA A 71 -13.91 -10.14 1.17
N ALA A 72 -14.94 -9.52 1.74
CA ALA A 72 -14.85 -8.80 3.00
C ALA A 72 -14.45 -9.72 4.16
N ALA A 73 -15.06 -10.89 4.26
CA ALA A 73 -14.71 -11.85 5.30
C ALA A 73 -13.26 -12.35 5.18
N PHE A 74 -12.79 -12.61 3.97
CA PHE A 74 -11.38 -12.93 3.72
C PHE A 74 -10.48 -11.74 4.12
N TRP A 75 -10.83 -10.54 3.69
CA TRP A 75 -10.01 -9.35 3.89
C TRP A 75 -9.89 -8.96 5.36
N VAL A 76 -11.00 -8.96 6.11
CA VAL A 76 -11.01 -8.67 7.55
C VAL A 76 -10.13 -9.68 8.31
N ARG A 77 -10.21 -10.97 7.96
CA ARG A 77 -9.33 -11.99 8.53
C ARG A 77 -7.85 -11.77 8.18
N ALA A 78 -7.56 -11.41 6.93
CA ALA A 78 -6.19 -11.20 6.44
C ALA A 78 -5.55 -9.91 6.98
N ALA A 79 -6.33 -8.84 7.16
CA ALA A 79 -5.88 -7.56 7.68
C ALA A 79 -5.44 -7.65 9.15
N GLY A 80 -6.08 -8.53 9.94
CA GLY A 80 -5.64 -8.98 11.25
C GLY A 80 -5.72 -7.94 12.38
N HIS A 81 -6.35 -8.31 13.50
CA HIS A 81 -5.95 -8.08 14.90
C HIS A 81 -7.02 -8.73 15.80
N VAL A 82 -6.74 -9.91 16.38
CA VAL A 82 -7.69 -10.64 17.27
C VAL A 82 -8.22 -9.78 18.42
N GLN A 83 -7.44 -8.80 18.89
CA GLN A 83 -7.86 -7.88 19.95
C GLN A 83 -8.84 -6.80 19.47
N VAL A 84 -8.73 -6.38 18.22
CA VAL A 84 -9.68 -5.45 17.61
C VAL A 84 -10.99 -6.18 17.32
N GLU A 85 -10.92 -7.39 16.78
CA GLU A 85 -12.08 -8.26 16.53
C GLU A 85 -12.95 -8.41 17.79
N ARG A 86 -12.37 -8.87 18.91
CA ARG A 86 -13.10 -8.99 20.19
C ARG A 86 -13.73 -7.68 20.66
N ARG A 87 -13.03 -6.55 20.48
CA ARG A 87 -13.54 -5.23 20.84
C ARG A 87 -14.71 -4.83 19.95
N LEU A 88 -14.62 -5.07 18.65
CA LEU A 88 -15.65 -4.73 17.67
C LEU A 88 -16.90 -5.59 17.89
N GLU A 89 -16.73 -6.89 18.15
CA GLU A 89 -17.82 -7.79 18.56
C GLU A 89 -18.54 -7.26 19.81
N ALA A 90 -17.79 -6.92 20.87
CA ALA A 90 -18.37 -6.39 22.10
C ALA A 90 -19.11 -5.04 21.91
N SER A 91 -18.69 -4.25 20.92
CA SER A 91 -19.34 -2.97 20.57
C SER A 91 -20.50 -3.10 19.57
N GLY A 92 -20.72 -4.28 18.99
CA GLY A 92 -21.69 -4.49 17.91
C GLY A 92 -21.26 -3.95 16.53
N ALA A 93 -20.02 -3.47 16.38
CA ALA A 93 -19.52 -2.88 15.14
C ALA A 93 -18.95 -3.91 14.13
N TRP A 94 -18.96 -5.19 14.49
CA TRP A 94 -18.38 -6.27 13.67
C TRP A 94 -19.09 -6.44 12.32
N GLU A 95 -20.42 -6.53 12.32
CA GLU A 95 -21.20 -6.66 11.09
C GLU A 95 -21.06 -5.43 10.21
N ALA A 96 -21.11 -4.24 10.81
CA ALA A 96 -20.92 -2.98 10.08
C ALA A 96 -19.56 -2.89 9.39
N LEU A 97 -18.47 -3.37 10.01
CA LEU A 97 -17.15 -3.45 9.38
C LEU A 97 -17.18 -4.35 8.13
N HIS A 98 -17.82 -5.52 8.24
CA HIS A 98 -17.93 -6.44 7.12
C HIS A 98 -18.75 -5.83 5.96
N ASP A 99 -19.85 -5.17 6.27
CA ASP A 99 -20.70 -4.49 5.28
C ASP A 99 -19.96 -3.34 4.59
N ASP A 100 -19.24 -2.50 5.35
CA ASP A 100 -18.44 -1.39 4.81
C ASP A 100 -17.33 -1.91 3.87
N VAL A 101 -16.64 -3.00 4.24
CA VAL A 101 -15.60 -3.59 3.39
C VAL A 101 -16.23 -4.25 2.15
N ALA A 102 -17.36 -4.94 2.30
CA ALA A 102 -18.08 -5.55 1.18
C ALA A 102 -18.56 -4.50 0.17
N ALA A 103 -18.99 -3.32 0.65
CA ALA A 103 -19.35 -2.20 -0.20
C ALA A 103 -18.16 -1.71 -1.05
N VAL A 104 -16.94 -1.66 -0.49
CA VAL A 104 -15.74 -1.29 -1.28
C VAL A 104 -15.47 -2.34 -2.37
N PHE A 105 -15.57 -3.64 -2.07
CA PHE A 105 -15.41 -4.68 -3.09
C PHE A 105 -16.48 -4.59 -4.19
N ALA A 106 -17.73 -4.28 -3.82
CA ALA A 106 -18.82 -4.10 -4.78
C ALA A 106 -18.62 -2.86 -5.67
N GLU A 107 -18.19 -1.73 -5.09
CA GLU A 107 -17.93 -0.48 -5.81
C GLU A 107 -16.79 -0.64 -6.83
N TRP A 108 -15.74 -1.37 -6.46
CA TRP A 108 -14.57 -1.59 -7.32
C TRP A 108 -14.72 -2.77 -8.28
N ASN A 109 -15.80 -3.54 -8.17
CA ASN A 109 -16.07 -4.65 -9.05
C ASN A 109 -16.39 -4.14 -10.47
N ARG A 110 -15.67 -4.67 -11.46
CA ARG A 110 -15.88 -4.29 -12.87
C ARG A 110 -16.73 -5.30 -13.65
N GLU A 111 -17.13 -6.40 -13.01
CA GLU A 111 -17.86 -7.50 -13.64
C GLU A 111 -19.32 -7.55 -13.17
N PRO A 112 -20.28 -7.92 -14.03
CA PRO A 112 -21.65 -8.16 -13.62
C PRO A 112 -21.78 -9.50 -12.87
N GLY A 113 -22.85 -9.61 -12.08
CA GLY A 113 -23.21 -10.85 -11.38
C GLY A 113 -22.75 -10.89 -9.92
N PRO A 114 -22.86 -12.06 -9.27
CA PRO A 114 -22.61 -12.17 -7.82
C PRO A 114 -21.12 -12.18 -7.47
N ALA A 115 -20.25 -12.61 -8.39
CA ALA A 115 -18.80 -12.65 -8.17
C ALA A 115 -18.19 -11.24 -8.23
N VAL A 116 -17.10 -11.05 -7.50
CA VAL A 116 -16.31 -9.82 -7.55
C VAL A 116 -14.94 -10.07 -8.13
N ARG A 117 -14.55 -9.19 -9.05
CA ARG A 117 -13.21 -9.10 -9.60
C ARG A 117 -12.74 -7.67 -9.47
N VAL A 118 -11.75 -7.49 -8.61
CA VAL A 118 -11.10 -6.20 -8.39
C VAL A 118 -9.66 -6.28 -8.83
N GLU A 119 -9.14 -5.14 -9.28
CA GLU A 119 -7.75 -4.97 -9.64
C GLU A 119 -7.16 -3.91 -8.72
N SER A 120 -6.00 -4.22 -8.13
CA SER A 120 -5.26 -3.25 -7.34
C SER A 120 -3.93 -2.94 -7.99
N ALA A 121 -3.62 -1.66 -8.04
CA ALA A 121 -2.31 -1.16 -8.42
C ALA A 121 -1.35 -1.17 -7.21
N TYR A 122 -0.08 -1.48 -7.46
CA TYR A 122 1.02 -1.30 -6.52
C TYR A 122 2.26 -0.78 -7.26
N LEU A 123 3.05 0.05 -6.58
CA LEU A 123 4.36 0.45 -7.08
C LEU A 123 5.39 -0.62 -6.75
N SER A 124 6.05 -1.15 -7.77
CA SER A 124 7.28 -1.93 -7.66
C SER A 124 8.47 -0.98 -7.82
N ALA A 125 9.24 -0.78 -6.75
CA ALA A 125 10.37 0.14 -6.74
C ALA A 125 11.69 -0.59 -6.46
N VAL A 126 12.68 -0.36 -7.32
CA VAL A 126 14.06 -0.81 -7.14
C VAL A 126 14.96 0.41 -7.01
N VAL A 127 15.66 0.50 -5.89
CA VAL A 127 16.61 1.59 -5.60
C VAL A 127 18.01 1.02 -5.52
N ARG A 128 18.91 1.53 -6.36
CA ARG A 128 20.34 1.19 -6.40
C ARG A 128 21.16 2.40 -5.97
N GLY A 129 22.15 2.19 -5.10
CA GLY A 129 23.11 3.25 -4.75
C GLY A 129 24.01 3.58 -5.93
N GLY A 130 24.26 4.87 -6.17
CA GLY A 130 25.26 5.33 -7.13
C GLY A 130 26.67 5.23 -6.55
N ALA A 131 27.66 4.94 -7.40
CA ALA A 131 29.06 5.09 -7.01
C ALA A 131 29.34 6.57 -6.69
N ALA A 132 30.02 6.84 -5.57
CA ALA A 132 30.56 8.17 -5.32
C ALA A 132 31.49 8.54 -6.48
N ALA A 133 31.26 9.69 -7.12
CA ALA A 133 32.17 10.19 -8.14
C ALA A 133 33.56 10.34 -7.51
N THR A 134 34.50 9.46 -7.87
CA THR A 134 35.90 9.60 -7.47
C THR A 134 36.42 10.87 -8.12
N SER A 135 36.65 11.90 -7.31
CA SER A 135 37.29 13.14 -7.72
C SER A 135 38.62 12.81 -8.39
N HIS A 136 38.70 12.96 -9.71
CA HIS A 136 39.94 12.82 -10.45
C HIS A 136 40.92 13.89 -9.98
N GLY A 137 41.91 13.46 -9.20
CA GLY A 137 43.00 14.29 -8.71
C GLY A 137 43.74 14.96 -9.87
N ARG A 138 43.80 16.29 -9.80
CA ARG A 138 44.60 17.17 -10.65
C ARG A 138 46.06 16.69 -10.64
N ARG A 139 46.55 16.11 -11.75
CA ARG A 139 47.99 15.94 -11.97
C ARG A 139 48.59 17.32 -12.22
N VAL A 140 49.29 17.83 -11.22
CA VAL A 140 50.24 18.95 -11.40
C VAL A 140 51.44 18.37 -12.17
N SER A 141 51.67 18.90 -13.37
CA SER A 141 52.91 18.70 -14.10
C SER A 141 53.95 19.66 -13.52
N GLU A 142 54.96 19.13 -12.86
CA GLU A 142 56.22 19.83 -12.64
C GLU A 142 57.15 19.57 -13.83
N ARG A 143 57.92 20.61 -14.17
CA ARG A 143 58.86 20.70 -15.28
C ARG A 143 60.23 20.20 -14.88
#